data_AF-A0A957HM52-F1
#
_entry.id   AF-A0A957HM52-F1
#
_cell.length_a   1.000
_cell.length_b   1.000
_cell.length_c   1.000
_cell.angle_alpha   90.00
_cell.angle_beta   90.00
_cell.angle_gamma   90.00
#
_symmetry.space_group_name_H-M   'P 1'
#
loop_
_entity.id
_entity.type
_entity.pdbx_description
1 polymer ?
#
loop_
_entity_poly.entity_id
_entity_poly.type
_entity_poly.pdbx_seq_one_letter_code
_entity_poly.pdbx_strand_id
1 'polypeptide(L)'
;MTKESVIEQARKLRRDDELEESQALLLSLLEEHEDDPLVLYEVGGSYDVLGEEKEAIPYYQKAVAAGLDGSDLQECLVCLGSCQRNIGDFEEAVETLQQAVN
;
A
#
# COMPACT_ATOMS: atom_id res chain seq x y z
N MET A 1 -16.99 -6.10 11.88
CA MET A 1 -16.61 -4.74 11.44
C MET A 1 -16.75 -4.70 9.93
N THR A 2 -17.06 -3.57 9.30
CA THR A 2 -17.01 -3.48 7.83
C THR A 2 -15.57 -3.27 7.38
N LYS A 3 -15.24 -3.61 6.13
CA LYS A 3 -13.94 -3.35 5.51
C LYS A 3 -13.45 -1.91 5.77
N GLU A 4 -14.32 -0.93 5.57
CA GLU A 4 -14.02 0.50 5.75
C GLU A 4 -13.70 0.83 7.20
N SER A 5 -14.43 0.26 8.16
CA SER A 5 -14.16 0.48 9.58
C SER A 5 -12.83 -0.15 10.03
N VAL A 6 -12.45 -1.29 9.43
CA VAL A 6 -11.16 -1.94 9.69
C VAL A 6 -10.01 -1.11 9.14
N ILE A 7 -10.15 -0.60 7.91
CA ILE A 7 -9.16 0.30 7.30
C ILE A 7 -8.99 1.58 8.11
N GLU A 8 -10.08 2.22 8.56
CA GLU A 8 -9.95 3.43 9.38
C GLU A 8 -9.28 3.13 10.73
N GLN A 9 -9.57 1.98 11.33
CA GLN A 9 -8.89 1.56 12.55
C GLN A 9 -7.38 1.32 12.30
N ALA A 10 -7.01 0.65 11.22
CA ALA A 10 -5.60 0.44 10.85
C ALA A 10 -4.88 1.78 10.62
N ARG A 11 -5.50 2.71 9.88
CA ARG A 11 -4.97 4.06 9.68
C ARG A 11 -4.79 4.82 10.99
N LYS A 12 -5.71 4.65 11.95
CA LYS A 12 -5.57 5.23 13.28
C LYS A 12 -4.37 4.63 14.03
N LEU A 13 -4.23 3.31 14.07
CA LEU A 13 -3.09 2.63 14.68
C LEU A 13 -1.76 3.12 14.08
N ARG A 14 -1.69 3.22 12.75
CA ARG A 14 -0.54 3.77 12.03
C ARG A 14 -0.20 5.20 12.46
N ARG A 15 -1.20 6.08 12.64
CA ARG A 15 -1.00 7.47 13.13
C ARG A 15 -0.54 7.53 14.59
N ASP A 16 -0.91 6.53 15.38
CA ASP A 16 -0.56 6.41 16.80
C ASP A 16 0.80 5.68 17.00
N ASP A 17 1.53 5.38 15.90
CA ASP A 17 2.82 4.66 15.88
C ASP A 17 2.70 3.17 16.30
N GLU A 18 1.50 2.62 16.26
CA GLU A 18 1.20 1.21 16.53
C GLU A 18 1.24 0.40 15.21
N LEU A 19 2.42 0.37 14.57
CA LEU A 19 2.59 -0.10 13.19
C LEU A 19 2.31 -1.59 13.01
N GLU A 20 2.79 -2.44 13.92
CA GLU A 20 2.59 -3.89 13.86
C GLU A 20 1.13 -4.27 14.09
N GLU A 21 0.42 -3.54 14.96
CA GLU A 21 -1.01 -3.75 15.18
C GLU A 21 -1.82 -3.31 13.95
N SER A 22 -1.43 -2.19 13.33
CA SER A 22 -2.00 -1.76 12.04
C SER A 22 -1.80 -2.83 10.97
N GLN A 23 -0.59 -3.37 10.83
CA GLN A 23 -0.29 -4.39 9.82
C GLN A 23 -1.07 -5.69 10.08
N ALA A 24 -1.10 -6.18 11.32
CA ALA A 24 -1.83 -7.39 11.68
C ALA A 24 -3.33 -7.29 11.33
N LEU A 25 -3.92 -6.12 11.57
CA LEU A 25 -5.32 -5.86 11.24
C LEU A 25 -5.56 -5.89 9.73
N LEU A 26 -4.66 -5.31 8.94
CA LEU A 26 -4.75 -5.28 7.47
C LEU A 26 -4.48 -6.65 6.84
N LEU A 27 -3.54 -7.44 7.38
CA LEU A 27 -3.30 -8.80 6.94
C LEU A 27 -4.51 -9.70 7.20
N SER A 28 -5.16 -9.57 8.36
CA SER A 28 -6.42 -10.26 8.63
C SER A 28 -7.52 -9.84 7.66
N LEU A 29 -7.59 -8.56 7.28
CA LEU A 29 -8.57 -8.06 6.33
C LEU A 29 -8.31 -8.61 4.90
N LEU A 30 -7.04 -8.76 4.53
CA LEU A 30 -6.64 -9.31 3.25
C LEU A 30 -7.11 -10.77 3.07
N GLU A 31 -7.12 -11.57 4.13
CA GLU A 31 -7.64 -12.95 4.07
C GLU A 31 -9.11 -13.01 3.64
N GLU A 32 -9.91 -11.98 3.95
CA GLU A 32 -11.32 -11.88 3.56
C GLU A 32 -11.54 -11.18 2.20
N HIS A 33 -10.52 -10.45 1.71
CA HIS A 33 -10.60 -9.53 0.58
C HIS A 33 -9.32 -9.56 -0.29
N GLU A 34 -8.91 -10.77 -0.71
CA GLU A 34 -7.59 -11.02 -1.31
C GLU A 34 -7.25 -10.17 -2.56
N ASP A 35 -8.27 -9.78 -3.32
CA ASP A 35 -8.14 -9.01 -4.57
C ASP A 35 -8.74 -7.59 -4.48
N ASP A 36 -9.13 -7.12 -3.28
CA ASP A 36 -9.68 -5.76 -3.14
C ASP A 36 -8.56 -4.73 -3.29
N PRO A 37 -8.66 -3.79 -4.27
CA PRO A 37 -7.56 -2.89 -4.60
C PRO A 37 -7.18 -1.98 -3.42
N LEU A 38 -8.15 -1.54 -2.62
CA LEU A 38 -7.89 -0.67 -1.48
C LEU A 38 -7.23 -1.45 -0.33
N VAL A 39 -7.64 -2.70 -0.10
CA VAL A 39 -7.02 -3.56 0.92
C VAL A 39 -5.57 -3.88 0.54
N LEU A 40 -5.32 -4.22 -0.73
CA LEU A 40 -3.97 -4.43 -1.26
C LEU A 40 -3.09 -3.18 -1.08
N TYR A 41 -3.61 -1.99 -1.39
CA TYR A 41 -2.90 -0.73 -1.19
C TYR A 41 -2.55 -0.50 0.29
N GLU A 42 -3.50 -0.68 1.20
CA GLU A 42 -3.25 -0.49 2.64
C GLU A 42 -2.23 -1.48 3.20
N VAL A 43 -2.27 -2.75 2.75
CA VAL A 43 -1.27 -3.76 3.12
C VAL A 43 0.11 -3.34 2.61
N GLY A 44 0.23 -2.92 1.35
CA GLY A 44 1.47 -2.35 0.81
C GLY A 44 1.98 -1.17 1.65
N GLY A 45 1.08 -0.26 2.01
CA GLY A 45 1.34 0.86 2.92
C GLY A 45 1.86 0.45 4.29
N SER A 46 1.36 -0.65 4.85
CA SER A 46 1.83 -1.15 6.15
C SER A 46 3.25 -1.73 6.11
N TYR A 47 3.61 -2.44 5.03
CA TYR A 47 4.98 -2.91 4.83
C TYR A 47 5.95 -1.74 4.61
N ASP A 48 5.55 -0.76 3.80
CA ASP A 48 6.36 0.43 3.47
C ASP A 48 6.74 1.24 4.73
N VAL A 49 5.76 1.55 5.59
CA VAL A 49 6.03 2.29 6.83
C VAL A 49 6.88 1.53 7.85
N LEU A 50 6.94 0.19 7.76
CA LEU A 50 7.82 -0.66 8.55
C LEU A 50 9.24 -0.76 7.95
N GLY A 51 9.49 -0.15 6.79
CA GLY A 51 10.77 -0.24 6.08
C GLY A 51 10.97 -1.59 5.39
N GLU A 52 9.89 -2.30 5.07
CA GLU A 52 9.87 -3.57 4.36
C GLU A 52 9.49 -3.32 2.89
N GLU A 53 10.30 -2.51 2.18
CA GLU A 53 9.93 -2.02 0.85
C GLU A 53 9.78 -3.14 -0.19
N LYS A 54 10.57 -4.22 -0.05
CA LYS A 54 10.51 -5.37 -0.99
C LYS A 54 9.19 -6.12 -0.86
N GLU A 55 8.65 -6.18 0.34
CA GLU A 55 7.36 -6.77 0.66
C GLU A 55 6.22 -5.85 0.22
N ALA A 56 6.38 -4.52 0.33
CA ALA A 56 5.38 -3.54 -0.07
C ALA A 56 5.11 -3.52 -1.58
N ILE A 57 6.18 -3.54 -2.40
CA ILE A 57 6.12 -3.44 -3.87
C ILE A 57 5.08 -4.37 -4.52
N PRO A 58 5.08 -5.70 -4.27
CA PRO A 58 4.11 -6.59 -4.91
C PRO A 58 2.66 -6.28 -4.52
N TYR A 59 2.39 -5.74 -3.33
CA TYR A 59 1.03 -5.35 -2.94
C TYR A 59 0.57 -4.09 -3.66
N TYR A 60 1.42 -3.07 -3.76
CA TYR A 60 1.10 -1.89 -4.56
C TYR A 60 0.88 -2.23 -6.03
N GLN A 61 1.73 -3.08 -6.63
CA GLN A 61 1.54 -3.55 -8.01
C GLN A 61 0.21 -4.29 -8.20
N LYS A 62 -0.17 -5.15 -7.25
CA LYS A 62 -1.46 -5.84 -7.26
C LYS A 62 -2.63 -4.86 -7.11
N ALA A 63 -2.52 -3.86 -6.24
CA ALA A 63 -3.57 -2.85 -6.06
C ALA A 63 -3.84 -2.09 -7.37
N VAL A 64 -2.78 -1.64 -8.05
CA VAL A 64 -2.87 -1.00 -9.37
C VAL A 64 -3.50 -1.95 -10.39
N ALA A 65 -3.07 -3.22 -10.45
CA ALA A 65 -3.60 -4.22 -11.37
C ALA A 65 -5.07 -4.57 -11.09
N ALA A 66 -5.50 -4.53 -9.83
CA ALA A 66 -6.87 -4.78 -9.39
C ALA A 66 -7.81 -3.59 -9.64
N GLY A 67 -7.30 -2.48 -10.21
CA GLY A 67 -8.11 -1.34 -10.61
C GLY A 67 -8.29 -0.30 -9.50
N LEU A 68 -7.30 -0.14 -8.60
CA LEU A 68 -7.25 1.02 -7.72
C LEU A 68 -7.36 2.31 -8.55
N ASP A 69 -8.15 3.27 -8.09
CA ASP A 69 -8.44 4.49 -8.85
C ASP A 69 -8.39 5.76 -7.98
N GLY A 70 -8.65 6.91 -8.62
CA GLY A 70 -8.76 8.19 -7.93
C GLY A 70 -7.49 8.63 -7.20
N SER A 71 -7.67 9.24 -6.02
CA SER A 71 -6.57 9.70 -5.18
C SER A 71 -5.72 8.56 -4.65
N ASP A 72 -6.34 7.42 -4.35
CA ASP A 72 -5.65 6.26 -3.78
C ASP A 72 -4.68 5.66 -4.81
N LEU A 73 -5.04 5.63 -6.10
CA LEU A 73 -4.13 5.24 -7.17
C LEU A 73 -2.92 6.17 -7.26
N GLN A 74 -3.15 7.48 -7.23
CA GLN A 74 -2.08 8.46 -7.31
C GLN A 74 -1.09 8.31 -6.14
N GLU A 75 -1.60 8.17 -4.91
CA GLU A 75 -0.78 7.96 -3.72
C GLU A 75 -0.05 6.61 -3.78
N CYS A 76 -0.72 5.54 -4.19
CA CYS A 76 -0.13 4.22 -4.38
C CYS A 76 1.06 4.25 -5.36
N LEU A 77 0.94 4.96 -6.48
CA LEU A 77 2.03 5.08 -7.45
C LEU A 77 3.22 5.87 -6.89
N VAL A 78 2.97 6.90 -6.07
CA VAL A 78 4.03 7.64 -5.38
C VAL A 78 4.76 6.74 -4.39
N CYS A 79 4.03 5.99 -3.57
CA CYS A 79 4.60 5.03 -2.62
C CYS A 79 5.40 3.93 -3.33
N LEU A 80 4.83 3.30 -4.36
CA LEU A 80 5.50 2.28 -5.15
C LEU A 80 6.83 2.78 -5.75
N GLY A 81 6.82 3.98 -6.36
CA GLY A 81 8.02 4.59 -6.90
C GLY A 81 9.06 4.92 -5.82
N SER A 82 8.62 5.30 -4.61
CA SER A 82 9.50 5.51 -3.46
C SER A 82 10.15 4.20 -3.00
N CYS A 83 9.39 3.12 -2.87
CA CYS A 83 9.89 1.80 -2.50
C CYS A 83 10.93 1.30 -3.51
N GLN A 84 10.62 1.38 -4.82
CA GLN A 84 11.54 1.00 -5.90
C GLN A 84 12.87 1.78 -5.82
N ARG A 85 12.79 3.10 -5.61
CA ARG A 85 13.98 3.95 -5.41
C ARG A 85 14.79 3.52 -4.19
N ASN A 86 14.16 3.16 -3.07
CA ASN A 86 14.85 2.74 -1.86
C ASN A 86 15.62 1.42 -2.05
N ILE A 87 15.07 0.48 -2.85
CA ILE A 87 15.73 -0.80 -3.12
C ILE A 87 16.76 -0.75 -4.26
N GLY A 88 16.85 0.37 -4.98
CA GLY A 88 17.82 0.62 -6.05
C GLY A 88 17.31 0.43 -7.47
N ASP A 89 16.01 0.17 -7.63
CA ASP A 89 15.34 -0.03 -8.93
C ASP A 89 14.95 1.33 -9.52
N PHE A 90 15.95 2.12 -9.89
CA PHE A 90 15.77 3.52 -10.26
C PHE A 90 15.01 3.73 -11.58
N GLU A 91 15.17 2.83 -12.55
CA GLU A 91 14.49 2.93 -13.85
C GLU A 91 12.98 2.75 -13.65
N GLU A 92 12.58 1.69 -12.94
CA GLU A 92 11.20 1.39 -12.58
C GLU A 92 10.58 2.48 -11.70
N ALA A 93 11.35 3.04 -10.76
CA ALA A 93 10.90 4.15 -9.92
C ALA A 93 10.53 5.38 -10.75
N VAL A 94 11.34 5.73 -11.75
CA VAL A 94 11.06 6.87 -12.64
C VAL A 94 9.81 6.62 -13.47
N GLU A 95 9.67 5.42 -14.05
CA GLU A 95 8.49 5.05 -14.84
C GLU A 95 7.21 5.11 -14.00
N THR A 96 7.24 4.60 -12.77
CA THR A 96 6.10 4.60 -11.85
C THR A 96 5.73 6.02 -11.41
N LEU A 97 6.71 6.84 -11.03
CA LEU A 97 6.46 8.22 -10.62
C LEU A 97 5.95 9.10 -11.77
N GLN A 98 6.37 8.82 -13.01
CA GLN A 98 5.83 9.49 -14.18
C GLN A 98 4.34 9.15 -14.41
N GLN A 99 3.92 7.93 -14.10
CA GLN A 99 2.50 7.55 -14.15
C GLN A 99 1.67 8.29 -13.09
N ALA A 100 2.24 8.62 -11.93
CA ALA A 100 1.52 9.31 -10.85
C ALA A 100 1.14 10.77 -11.16
N VAL A 101 1.77 11.39 -12.17
CA VAL A 101 1.58 12.81 -12.53
C VAL A 101 0.87 13.01 -13.88
N ASN A 102 0.60 11.93 -14.60
CA ASN A 102 -0.07 11.94 -15.90
C ASN A 102 -1.58 11.73 -15.75
#